data_AF-A0A509ZK52-F1
#
_entry.id   AF-A0A509ZK52-F1
#
_cell.length_a   1.000
_cell.length_b   1.000
_cell.length_c   1.000
_cell.angle_alpha   90.00
_cell.angle_beta   90.00
_cell.angle_gamma   90.00
#
_symmetry.space_group_name_H-M   'P 1'
#
loop_
_entity.id
_entity.type
_entity.pdbx_description
1 polymer ?
#
loop_
_entity_poly.entity_id
_entity_poly.type
_entity_poly.pdbx_seq_one_letter_code
_entity_poly.pdbx_strand_id
1 'polypeptide(L)'
;MLADIIGLELDFHEVDFASLEHKSPEYVKLNPMGTIPTLKDGDFVISESHTIMQYLLTKYATKEQQEELYPSDLRTRALINQYLFFDTGIFFIRLKNVILPIVFEGVKGPTEKGLADIDVAFTTLEAYLGDKEYLVGDRLTVADLSLGCTAASMRSVHHLDPVKFPRSTKWLARLEEKPFFKVMLNAVEILKVIANSNQ
;
A
#
# COMPACT_ATOMS: atom_id res chain seq x y z
N MET A 1 5.61 7.49 -3.01
CA MET A 1 4.36 8.22 -3.34
C MET A 1 4.19 9.46 -2.47
N LEU A 2 3.90 9.33 -1.16
CA LEU A 2 3.65 10.52 -0.31
C LEU A 2 4.82 11.52 -0.32
N ALA A 3 6.06 11.05 -0.11
CA ALA A 3 7.23 11.92 -0.09
C ALA A 3 7.37 12.77 -1.37
N ASP A 4 7.12 12.16 -2.54
CA ASP A 4 7.09 12.85 -3.84
C ASP A 4 5.99 13.93 -3.90
N ILE A 5 4.77 13.62 -3.43
CA ILE A 5 3.65 14.57 -3.39
C ILE A 5 3.97 15.80 -2.54
N ILE A 6 4.65 15.60 -1.40
CA ILE A 6 5.00 16.70 -0.50
C ILE A 6 6.35 17.36 -0.80
N GLY A 7 7.06 16.90 -1.84
CA GLY A 7 8.39 17.42 -2.21
C GLY A 7 9.47 17.11 -1.18
N LEU A 8 9.34 16.01 -0.43
CA LEU A 8 10.31 15.58 0.57
C LEU A 8 11.31 14.60 -0.04
N GLU A 9 12.58 15.00 -0.05
CA GLU A 9 13.69 14.09 -0.38
C GLU A 9 13.95 13.14 0.78
N LEU A 10 14.04 11.85 0.49
CA LEU A 10 14.37 10.81 1.47
C LEU A 10 15.70 10.16 1.07
N ASP A 11 16.53 9.89 2.07
CA ASP A 11 17.67 8.98 1.90
C ASP A 11 17.15 7.53 1.90
N PHE A 12 17.14 6.91 0.73
CA PHE A 12 16.62 5.56 0.55
C PHE A 12 17.73 4.53 0.78
N HIS A 13 17.58 3.76 1.86
CA HIS A 13 18.38 2.56 2.09
C HIS A 13 17.60 1.33 1.60
N GLU A 14 18.09 0.72 0.53
CA GLU A 14 17.55 -0.54 0.04
C GLU A 14 17.82 -1.65 1.06
N VAL A 15 16.80 -2.44 1.35
CA VAL A 15 16.87 -3.59 2.25
C VAL A 15 16.64 -4.83 1.41
N ASP A 16 17.62 -5.73 1.36
CA ASP A 16 17.52 -6.96 0.60
C ASP A 16 16.50 -7.89 1.26
N PHE A 17 15.30 -7.91 0.69
CA PHE A 17 14.21 -8.72 1.17
C PHE A 17 14.46 -10.22 0.95
N ALA A 18 15.16 -10.58 -0.13
CA ALA A 18 15.39 -11.97 -0.52
C ALA A 18 16.42 -12.65 0.41
N SER A 19 17.45 -11.92 0.85
CA SER A 19 18.43 -12.43 1.83
C SER A 19 17.97 -12.30 3.29
N LEU A 20 16.74 -11.85 3.53
CA LEU A 20 16.19 -11.60 4.87
C LEU A 20 16.94 -10.52 5.66
N GLU A 21 17.51 -9.50 5.02
CA GLU A 21 18.24 -8.41 5.69
C GLU A 21 17.37 -7.70 6.75
N HIS A 22 16.08 -7.53 6.46
CA HIS A 22 15.06 -6.99 7.38
C HIS A 22 14.89 -7.82 8.68
N LYS A 23 15.46 -9.03 8.75
CA LYS A 23 15.48 -9.91 9.93
C LYS A 23 16.87 -9.97 10.59
N SER A 24 17.87 -9.27 10.07
CA SER A 24 19.22 -9.22 10.65
C SER A 24 19.20 -8.64 12.08
N PRO A 25 20.14 -9.02 12.95
CA PRO A 25 20.27 -8.44 14.29
C PRO A 25 20.40 -6.90 14.25
N GLU A 26 21.04 -6.35 13.24
CA GLU A 26 21.22 -4.93 13.01
C GLU A 26 19.88 -4.25 12.69
N TYR A 27 19.09 -4.82 11.78
CA TYR A 27 17.80 -4.26 11.41
C TYR A 27 16.75 -4.41 12.52
N VAL A 28 16.73 -5.55 13.22
CA VAL A 28 15.76 -5.80 14.31
C VAL A 28 16.00 -4.87 15.51
N LYS A 29 17.24 -4.39 15.72
CA LYS A 29 17.52 -3.31 16.70
C LYS A 29 16.85 -1.99 16.31
N LEU A 30 16.67 -1.73 15.01
CA LEU A 30 16.00 -0.55 14.49
C LEU A 30 14.48 -0.72 14.55
N ASN A 31 13.96 -1.84 14.05
CA ASN A 31 12.55 -2.18 14.06
C ASN A 31 12.36 -3.62 14.57
N PRO A 32 11.87 -3.82 15.80
CA PRO A 32 11.71 -5.14 16.41
C PRO A 32 10.81 -6.11 15.63
N MET A 33 9.89 -5.60 14.80
CA MET A 33 9.06 -6.46 13.93
C MET A 33 9.85 -7.02 12.75
N GLY A 34 11.01 -6.43 12.43
CA GLY A 34 11.80 -6.72 11.25
C GLY A 34 10.94 -6.58 10.00
N THR A 35 10.32 -5.41 9.81
CA THR A 35 9.43 -5.12 8.67
C THR A 35 9.92 -3.86 7.95
N ILE A 36 9.58 -3.77 6.66
CA ILE A 36 9.73 -2.55 5.86
C ILE A 36 8.34 -1.98 5.54
N PRO A 37 8.18 -0.66 5.40
CA PRO A 37 9.21 0.38 5.59
C PRO A 37 9.50 0.69 7.08
N THR A 38 10.71 1.17 7.34
CA THR A 38 11.12 1.79 8.62
C THR A 38 11.72 3.16 8.30
N LEU A 39 11.27 4.21 8.97
CA LEU A 39 11.78 5.58 8.84
C LEU A 39 12.68 5.90 10.03
N LYS A 40 13.86 6.46 9.74
CA LYS A 40 14.73 7.09 10.72
C LYS A 40 14.83 8.59 10.44
N ASP A 41 14.57 9.40 11.45
CA ASP A 41 14.54 10.85 11.39
C ASP A 41 15.35 11.41 12.58
N GLY A 42 16.64 11.64 12.35
CA GLY A 42 17.61 11.87 13.42
C GLY A 42 17.69 10.65 14.35
N ASP A 43 17.43 10.87 15.63
CA ASP A 43 17.38 9.81 16.66
C ASP A 43 16.00 9.14 16.78
N PHE A 44 14.98 9.67 16.08
CA PHE A 44 13.65 9.10 16.09
C PHE A 44 13.52 7.99 15.04
N VAL A 45 13.00 6.83 15.46
CA VAL A 45 12.78 5.68 14.59
C VAL A 45 11.33 5.26 14.70
N ILE A 46 10.69 5.08 13.55
CA ILE A 46 9.28 4.67 13.48
C ILE A 46 9.07 3.71 12.31
N SER A 47 8.25 2.69 12.54
CA SER A 47 7.81 1.74 11.52
C SER A 47 6.30 1.84 11.32
N GLU A 48 5.76 1.00 10.43
CA GLU A 48 4.39 1.06 9.89
C GLU A 48 4.17 2.17 8.86
N SER A 49 3.87 1.78 7.62
CA SER A 49 3.72 2.70 6.49
C SER A 49 2.64 3.76 6.73
N HIS A 50 1.50 3.40 7.33
CA HIS A 50 0.41 4.34 7.65
C HIS A 50 0.83 5.37 8.68
N THR A 51 1.56 4.94 9.72
CA THR A 51 2.07 5.82 10.77
C THR A 51 3.15 6.75 10.22
N ILE A 52 4.07 6.23 9.41
CA ILE A 52 5.07 7.01 8.68
C ILE A 52 4.40 8.07 7.80
N MET A 53 3.35 7.72 7.06
CA MET A 53 2.63 8.70 6.23
C MET A 53 2.03 9.83 7.05
N GLN A 54 1.36 9.52 8.16
CA GLN A 54 0.78 10.54 9.05
C GLN A 54 1.84 11.42 9.71
N TYR A 55 2.98 10.82 10.11
CA TYR A 55 4.11 11.54 10.67
C TYR A 55 4.73 12.52 9.68
N LEU A 56 5.02 12.06 8.47
CA LEU A 56 5.61 12.90 7.42
C LEU A 56 4.70 14.06 7.03
N LEU A 57 3.39 13.81 6.89
CA LEU A 57 2.42 14.89 6.65
C LEU A 57 2.38 15.91 7.78
N THR A 58 2.41 15.45 9.04
CA THR A 58 2.31 16.36 10.19
C THR A 58 3.57 17.17 10.40
N LYS A 59 4.75 16.61 10.09
CA LYS A 59 6.05 17.24 10.36
C LYS A 59 6.59 18.06 9.18
N TYR A 60 6.44 17.57 7.96
CA TYR A 60 7.16 18.09 6.79
C TYR A 60 6.26 18.73 5.73
N ALA A 61 4.98 18.35 5.65
CA ALA A 61 4.10 18.92 4.65
C ALA A 61 3.70 20.36 5.02
N THR A 62 3.38 21.16 4.01
CA THR A 62 2.67 22.42 4.23
C THR A 62 1.29 22.16 4.85
N LYS A 63 0.74 23.15 5.54
CA LYS A 63 -0.62 23.04 6.11
C LYS A 63 -1.66 22.70 5.04
N GLU A 64 -1.52 23.27 3.85
CA GLU A 64 -2.41 23.01 2.72
C GLU A 64 -2.32 21.56 2.24
N GLN A 65 -1.10 21.03 2.04
CA GLN A 65 -0.90 19.62 1.69
C GLN A 65 -1.42 18.66 2.77
N GLN A 66 -1.21 18.99 4.05
CA GLN A 66 -1.75 18.21 5.16
C GLN A 66 -3.28 18.21 5.15
N GLU A 67 -3.92 19.37 4.99
CA GLU A 67 -5.38 19.48 4.94
C GLU A 67 -5.98 18.89 3.66
N GLU A 68 -5.22 18.76 2.57
CA GLU A 68 -5.66 18.07 1.35
C GLU A 68 -5.62 16.54 1.52
N LEU A 69 -4.50 16.01 2.02
CA LEU A 69 -4.22 14.57 2.04
C LEU A 69 -4.67 13.86 3.33
N TYR A 70 -4.71 14.59 4.45
CA TYR A 70 -5.13 14.09 5.77
C TYR A 70 -5.84 15.19 6.60
N PRO A 71 -7.03 15.63 6.17
CA PRO A 71 -7.78 16.74 6.76
C PRO A 71 -7.95 16.63 8.28
N SER A 72 -8.02 17.77 8.97
CA SER A 72 -8.26 17.82 10.43
C SER A 72 -9.72 17.65 10.83
N ASP A 73 -10.67 17.76 9.88
CA ASP A 73 -12.07 17.45 10.13
C ASP A 73 -12.23 16.03 10.70
N LEU A 74 -12.89 15.94 11.85
CA LEU A 74 -12.96 14.72 12.65
C LEU A 74 -13.57 13.54 11.87
N ARG A 75 -14.67 13.78 11.14
CA ARG A 75 -15.38 12.71 10.42
C ARG A 75 -14.58 12.24 9.21
N THR A 76 -14.03 13.17 8.47
CA THR A 76 -13.17 12.90 7.31
C THR A 76 -11.93 12.11 7.73
N ARG A 77 -11.24 12.54 8.78
CA ARG A 77 -10.07 11.85 9.33
C ARG A 77 -10.42 10.45 9.86
N ALA A 78 -11.57 10.28 10.51
CA ALA A 78 -12.04 8.99 10.97
C ALA A 78 -12.27 8.00 9.80
N LEU A 79 -12.84 8.46 8.69
CA LEU A 79 -13.00 7.65 7.48
C LEU A 79 -11.64 7.27 6.86
N ILE A 80 -10.71 8.21 6.74
CA ILE A 80 -9.35 7.90 6.26
C ILE A 80 -8.72 6.81 7.12
N ASN A 81 -8.79 6.96 8.44
CA ASN A 81 -8.23 5.97 9.36
C ASN A 81 -8.94 4.61 9.26
N GLN A 82 -10.27 4.59 9.10
CA GLN A 82 -10.99 3.35 8.82
C GLN A 82 -10.40 2.62 7.60
N TYR A 83 -10.11 3.34 6.52
CA TYR A 83 -9.55 2.74 5.31
C TYR A 83 -8.10 2.30 5.49
N LEU A 84 -7.27 3.08 6.18
CA LEU A 84 -5.90 2.65 6.53
C LEU A 84 -5.92 1.37 7.39
N PHE A 85 -6.79 1.30 8.40
CA PHE A 85 -6.95 0.08 9.20
C PHE A 85 -7.51 -1.10 8.41
N PHE A 86 -8.42 -0.86 7.47
CA PHE A 86 -8.88 -1.88 6.53
C PHE A 86 -7.74 -2.38 5.64
N ASP A 87 -6.85 -1.50 5.19
CA ASP A 87 -5.68 -1.86 4.38
C ASP A 87 -4.75 -2.80 5.16
N THR A 88 -4.29 -2.40 6.35
CA THR A 88 -3.36 -3.23 7.15
C THR A 88 -4.01 -4.50 7.70
N GLY A 89 -5.27 -4.44 8.12
CA GLY A 89 -5.94 -5.56 8.79
C GLY A 89 -6.51 -6.60 7.85
N ILE A 90 -6.92 -6.20 6.65
CA ILE A 90 -7.67 -7.06 5.73
C ILE A 90 -7.05 -7.03 4.33
N PHE A 91 -6.99 -5.87 3.69
CA PHE A 91 -6.66 -5.77 2.26
C PHE A 91 -5.25 -6.28 1.99
N PHE A 92 -4.22 -5.65 2.55
CA PHE A 92 -2.82 -6.06 2.40
C PHE A 92 -2.55 -7.50 2.86
N ILE A 93 -3.26 -7.97 3.90
CA ILE A 93 -3.12 -9.35 4.39
C ILE A 93 -3.54 -10.37 3.33
N ARG A 94 -4.57 -10.09 2.52
CA ARG A 94 -4.96 -11.00 1.42
C ARG A 94 -3.84 -11.15 0.39
N LEU A 95 -3.18 -10.05 0.02
CA LEU A 95 -2.01 -10.08 -0.85
C LEU A 95 -0.86 -10.86 -0.21
N LYS A 96 -0.56 -10.56 1.07
CA LYS A 96 0.54 -11.18 1.81
C LYS A 96 0.40 -12.71 1.88
N ASN A 97 -0.82 -13.20 2.12
CA ASN A 97 -1.11 -14.63 2.18
C ASN A 97 -0.95 -15.35 0.84
N VAL A 98 -0.95 -14.62 -0.28
CA VAL A 98 -0.65 -15.18 -1.61
C VAL A 98 0.84 -15.14 -1.89
N ILE A 99 1.51 -14.02 -1.62
CA ILE A 99 2.91 -13.81 -2.01
C ILE A 99 3.91 -14.52 -1.10
N LEU A 100 3.73 -14.46 0.22
CA LEU A 100 4.76 -14.97 1.13
C LEU A 100 5.00 -16.49 1.01
N PRO A 101 3.99 -17.35 0.85
CA PRO A 101 4.24 -18.79 0.65
C PRO A 101 5.01 -19.08 -0.65
N ILE A 102 4.83 -18.28 -1.71
CA ILE A 102 5.59 -18.43 -2.95
C ILE A 102 7.07 -18.10 -2.70
N VAL A 103 7.33 -16.99 -2.00
CA VAL A 103 8.69 -16.50 -1.74
C VAL A 103 9.45 -17.36 -0.72
N PHE A 104 8.79 -17.80 0.36
CA PHE A 104 9.47 -18.41 1.51
C PHE A 104 9.19 -19.90 1.72
N GLU A 105 8.12 -20.44 1.13
CA GLU A 105 7.70 -21.83 1.35
C GLU A 105 7.77 -22.68 0.06
N GLY A 106 8.17 -22.08 -1.07
CA GLY A 106 8.33 -22.78 -2.35
C GLY A 106 7.01 -23.17 -3.02
N VAL A 107 5.91 -22.49 -2.70
CA VAL A 107 4.61 -22.69 -3.36
C VAL A 107 4.70 -22.24 -4.83
N LYS A 108 4.21 -23.08 -5.75
CA LYS A 108 4.23 -22.83 -7.19
C LYS A 108 3.09 -21.89 -7.61
N GLY A 109 3.22 -20.62 -7.28
CA GLY A 109 2.28 -19.57 -7.66
C GLY A 109 1.04 -19.44 -6.77
N PRO A 110 0.12 -18.50 -7.11
CA PRO A 110 -1.10 -18.27 -6.35
C PRO A 110 -2.05 -19.47 -6.33
N THR A 111 -2.61 -19.78 -5.15
CA THR A 111 -3.67 -20.81 -5.03
C THR A 111 -5.04 -20.23 -5.40
N GLU A 112 -5.97 -21.08 -5.86
CA GLU A 112 -7.36 -20.67 -6.14
C GLU A 112 -8.02 -19.97 -4.94
N LYS A 113 -7.79 -20.48 -3.73
CA LYS A 113 -8.28 -19.86 -2.50
C LYS A 113 -7.70 -18.46 -2.30
N GLY A 114 -6.39 -18.29 -2.53
CA GLY A 114 -5.72 -17.01 -2.42
C GLY A 114 -6.26 -15.97 -3.40
N LEU A 115 -6.50 -16.38 -4.65
CA LEU A 115 -7.11 -15.54 -5.68
C LEU A 115 -8.57 -15.17 -5.32
N ALA A 116 -9.35 -16.14 -4.84
CA ALA A 116 -10.71 -15.88 -4.35
C ALA A 116 -10.75 -14.92 -3.16
N ASP A 117 -9.76 -15.01 -2.26
CA ASP A 117 -9.61 -14.09 -1.13
C ASP A 117 -9.29 -12.66 -1.58
N ILE A 118 -8.53 -12.48 -2.67
CA ILE A 118 -8.29 -11.18 -3.31
C ILE A 118 -9.61 -10.61 -3.87
N ASP A 119 -10.41 -11.44 -4.55
CA ASP A 119 -11.74 -11.04 -5.05
C ASP A 119 -12.68 -10.56 -3.93
N VAL A 120 -12.67 -11.24 -2.78
CA VAL A 120 -13.43 -10.82 -1.59
C VAL A 120 -12.94 -9.46 -1.07
N ALA A 121 -11.64 -9.23 -1.10
CA ALA A 121 -11.04 -7.94 -0.73
C ALA A 121 -11.53 -6.81 -1.66
N PHE A 122 -11.51 -7.04 -2.98
CA PHE A 122 -12.02 -6.09 -3.97
C PHE A 122 -13.54 -5.87 -3.87
N THR A 123 -14.32 -6.87 -3.48
CA THR A 123 -15.77 -6.70 -3.20
C THR A 123 -16.00 -5.67 -2.10
N THR A 124 -15.16 -5.67 -1.06
CA THR A 124 -15.24 -4.69 0.03
C THR A 124 -14.81 -3.30 -0.44
N LEU A 125 -13.70 -3.21 -1.20
CA LEU A 125 -13.23 -1.94 -1.77
C LEU A 125 -14.27 -1.32 -2.73
N GLU A 126 -14.88 -2.13 -3.59
CA GLU A 126 -15.94 -1.71 -4.52
C GLU A 126 -17.14 -1.09 -3.79
N ALA A 127 -17.54 -1.69 -2.66
CA ALA A 127 -18.60 -1.17 -1.80
C ALA A 127 -18.17 0.13 -1.10
N TYR A 128 -16.93 0.20 -0.59
CA TYR A 128 -16.41 1.42 0.03
C TYR A 128 -16.26 2.57 -0.94
N LEU A 129 -15.87 2.33 -2.20
CA LEU A 129 -15.83 3.38 -3.22
C LEU A 129 -17.23 3.91 -3.50
N GLY A 130 -18.23 3.02 -3.68
CA GLY A 130 -19.57 3.47 -4.05
C GLY A 130 -19.51 4.35 -5.30
N ASP A 131 -20.21 5.48 -5.31
CA ASP A 131 -20.18 6.43 -6.44
C ASP A 131 -19.15 7.56 -6.25
N LYS A 132 -18.20 7.40 -5.34
CA LYS A 132 -17.18 8.42 -5.04
C LYS A 132 -16.01 8.34 -6.04
N GLU A 133 -15.36 9.48 -6.27
CA GLU A 133 -14.19 9.52 -7.15
C GLU A 133 -12.96 8.89 -6.47
N TYR A 134 -12.80 9.16 -5.18
CA TYR A 134 -11.79 8.62 -4.28
C TYR A 134 -12.46 8.00 -3.05
N LEU A 135 -11.68 7.38 -2.17
CA LEU A 135 -12.21 6.75 -0.96
C LEU A 135 -12.97 7.73 -0.06
N VAL A 136 -12.54 9.00 -0.04
CA VAL A 136 -13.17 10.07 0.75
C VAL A 136 -13.68 11.18 -0.16
N GLY A 137 -14.72 10.85 -0.92
CA GLY A 137 -15.48 11.80 -1.74
C GLY A 137 -14.79 12.08 -3.07
N ASP A 138 -14.50 13.34 -3.31
CA ASP A 138 -13.85 13.86 -4.52
C ASP A 138 -12.36 14.17 -4.31
N ARG A 139 -11.78 13.79 -3.16
CA ARG A 139 -10.41 14.16 -2.78
C ARG A 139 -9.48 12.96 -2.69
N LEU A 140 -8.30 13.10 -3.28
CA LEU A 140 -7.19 12.18 -3.07
C LEU A 140 -6.68 12.32 -1.63
N THR A 141 -6.59 11.20 -0.91
CA THR A 141 -6.07 11.18 0.48
C THR A 141 -5.00 10.11 0.67
N VAL A 142 -4.37 10.06 1.83
CA VAL A 142 -3.45 8.96 2.18
C VAL A 142 -4.11 7.58 2.18
N ALA A 143 -5.44 7.49 2.34
CA ALA A 143 -6.15 6.23 2.16
C ALA A 143 -6.02 5.72 0.71
N ASP A 144 -6.17 6.61 -0.27
CA ASP A 144 -6.04 6.27 -1.68
C ASP A 144 -4.62 5.88 -2.04
N LEU A 145 -3.62 6.54 -1.47
CA LEU A 145 -2.21 6.17 -1.66
C LEU A 145 -1.93 4.76 -1.12
N SER A 146 -2.42 4.45 0.08
CA SER A 146 -2.19 3.16 0.71
C SER A 146 -2.90 2.03 -0.03
N LEU A 147 -4.22 2.16 -0.18
CA LEU A 147 -5.00 1.13 -0.86
C LEU A 147 -4.64 1.03 -2.33
N GLY A 148 -4.27 2.13 -2.99
CA GLY A 148 -3.84 2.14 -4.39
C GLY A 148 -2.57 1.32 -4.58
N CYS A 149 -1.61 1.46 -3.67
CA CYS A 149 -0.41 0.63 -3.62
C CYS A 149 -0.76 -0.86 -3.53
N THR A 150 -1.59 -1.22 -2.55
CA THR A 150 -2.04 -2.61 -2.34
C THR A 150 -2.83 -3.14 -3.53
N ALA A 151 -3.74 -2.34 -4.11
CA ALA A 151 -4.60 -2.73 -5.21
C ALA A 151 -3.81 -2.95 -6.51
N ALA A 152 -2.86 -2.07 -6.84
CA ALA A 152 -1.96 -2.27 -7.99
C ALA A 152 -1.15 -3.56 -7.83
N SER A 153 -0.67 -3.83 -6.61
CA SER A 153 0.06 -5.04 -6.27
C SER A 153 -0.82 -6.29 -6.37
N MET A 154 -2.07 -6.25 -5.91
CA MET A 154 -3.01 -7.36 -6.11
C MET A 154 -3.33 -7.60 -7.58
N ARG A 155 -3.55 -6.53 -8.36
CA ARG A 155 -3.83 -6.62 -9.80
C ARG A 155 -2.68 -7.26 -10.59
N SER A 156 -1.46 -7.13 -10.08
CA SER A 156 -0.28 -7.74 -10.69
C SER A 156 -0.20 -9.25 -10.45
N VAL A 157 -0.97 -9.77 -9.49
CA VAL A 157 -1.02 -11.19 -9.10
C VAL A 157 -2.30 -11.86 -9.59
N HIS A 158 -3.43 -11.13 -9.58
CA HIS A 158 -4.75 -11.60 -9.95
C HIS A 158 -5.47 -10.55 -10.79
N HIS A 159 -6.09 -10.95 -11.89
CA HIS A 159 -6.77 -10.01 -12.78
C HIS A 159 -7.91 -9.28 -12.05
N LEU A 160 -7.84 -7.95 -12.04
CA LEU A 160 -8.95 -7.10 -11.56
C LEU A 160 -10.03 -7.03 -12.65
N ASP A 161 -11.08 -7.84 -12.49
CA ASP A 161 -12.19 -7.91 -13.44
C ASP A 161 -12.99 -6.58 -13.49
N PRO A 162 -12.99 -5.86 -14.63
CA PRO A 162 -13.67 -4.57 -14.76
C PRO A 162 -15.20 -4.67 -14.81
N VAL A 163 -15.76 -5.84 -15.11
CA VAL A 163 -17.21 -6.10 -15.10
C VAL A 163 -17.68 -6.31 -13.67
N LYS A 164 -16.90 -7.04 -12.87
CA LYS A 164 -17.20 -7.32 -11.46
C LYS A 164 -16.86 -6.15 -10.54
N PHE A 165 -15.77 -5.43 -10.82
CA PHE A 165 -15.25 -4.33 -9.98
C PHE A 165 -15.04 -3.03 -10.78
N PRO A 166 -16.10 -2.48 -11.41
CA PRO A 166 -15.99 -1.31 -12.27
C PRO A 166 -15.49 -0.06 -11.56
N ARG A 167 -15.86 0.17 -10.30
CA ARG A 167 -15.45 1.36 -9.53
C ARG A 167 -14.00 1.24 -9.11
N SER A 168 -13.60 0.09 -8.58
CA SER A 168 -12.22 -0.20 -8.18
C SER A 168 -11.27 -0.10 -9.37
N THR A 169 -11.69 -0.61 -10.54
CA THR A 169 -10.90 -0.51 -11.77
C THR A 169 -10.70 0.94 -12.20
N LYS A 170 -11.78 1.74 -12.26
CA LYS A 170 -11.68 3.15 -12.65
C LYS A 170 -10.88 3.98 -11.64
N TRP A 171 -11.08 3.71 -10.36
CA TRP A 171 -10.35 4.38 -9.29
C TRP A 171 -8.85 4.10 -9.37
N LEU A 172 -8.46 2.83 -9.53
CA LEU A 172 -7.05 2.46 -9.66
C LEU A 172 -6.41 3.05 -10.92
N ALA A 173 -7.11 3.01 -12.05
CA ALA A 173 -6.62 3.62 -13.29
C ALA A 173 -6.33 5.12 -13.11
N ARG A 174 -7.21 5.86 -12.43
CA ARG A 174 -6.99 7.29 -12.13
C ARG A 174 -5.75 7.53 -11.26
N LEU A 175 -5.50 6.66 -10.28
CA LEU A 175 -4.30 6.77 -9.46
C LEU A 175 -3.02 6.52 -10.27
N GLU A 176 -3.05 5.57 -11.20
CA GLU A 176 -1.92 5.19 -12.03
C GLU A 176 -1.54 6.24 -13.09
N GLU A 177 -2.48 7.11 -13.45
CA GLU A 177 -2.20 8.28 -14.30
C GLU A 177 -1.37 9.35 -13.58
N LYS A 178 -1.31 9.33 -12.24
CA LYS A 178 -0.59 10.34 -11.47
C LYS A 178 0.93 10.11 -11.50
N PRO A 179 1.76 11.16 -11.66
CA PRO A 179 3.22 11.03 -11.70
C PRO A 179 3.81 10.29 -10.50
N PHE A 180 3.30 10.53 -9.29
CA PHE A 180 3.79 9.90 -8.06
C PHE A 180 3.62 8.38 -8.06
N PHE A 181 2.72 7.82 -8.89
CA PHE A 181 2.46 6.40 -8.95
C PHE A 181 3.52 5.64 -9.74
N LYS A 182 4.32 6.34 -10.58
CA LYS A 182 5.38 5.72 -11.37
C LYS A 182 6.41 4.97 -10.53
N VAL A 183 6.63 5.40 -9.29
CA VAL A 183 7.54 4.72 -8.34
C VAL A 183 7.09 3.29 -8.01
N MET A 184 5.81 2.95 -8.23
CA MET A 184 5.26 1.61 -7.99
C MET A 184 5.54 0.62 -9.13
N LEU A 185 5.92 1.09 -10.32
CA LEU A 185 6.02 0.24 -11.51
C LEU A 185 7.01 -0.92 -11.32
N ASN A 186 8.17 -0.64 -10.73
CA ASN A 186 9.18 -1.67 -10.47
C ASN A 186 8.68 -2.72 -9.47
N ALA A 187 8.01 -2.29 -8.39
CA ALA A 187 7.47 -3.20 -7.37
C ALA A 187 6.37 -4.10 -7.95
N VAL A 188 5.48 -3.54 -8.76
CA VAL A 188 4.42 -4.27 -9.47
C VAL A 188 5.02 -5.33 -10.41
N GLU A 189 6.11 -5.01 -11.11
CA GLU A 189 6.75 -5.96 -12.03
C GLU A 189 7.42 -7.12 -11.28
N ILE A 190 8.11 -6.83 -10.17
CA ILE A 190 8.69 -7.86 -9.29
C ILE A 190 7.60 -8.83 -8.81
N LEU A 191 6.44 -8.32 -8.38
CA LEU A 191 5.34 -9.15 -7.92
C LEU A 191 4.76 -10.04 -9.02
N LYS A 192 4.67 -9.56 -10.26
CA LYS A 192 4.28 -10.41 -11.41
C LYS A 192 5.28 -11.54 -11.60
N VAL A 193 6.58 -11.25 -11.54
CA VAL A 193 7.63 -12.28 -11.67
C VAL A 193 7.49 -13.31 -10.56
N ILE A 194 7.29 -12.89 -9.31
CA ILE A 194 7.08 -13.81 -8.18
C ILE A 194 5.84 -14.67 -8.41
N ALA A 195 4.70 -14.06 -8.74
CA ALA A 195 3.44 -14.78 -8.95
C ALA A 195 3.50 -15.80 -10.10
N ASN A 196 4.32 -15.54 -11.13
CA ASN A 196 4.49 -16.41 -12.28
C ASN A 196 5.71 -17.35 -12.18
N SER A 197 6.56 -17.17 -11.17
CA SER A 197 7.71 -18.05 -10.94
C SER A 197 7.19 -19.44 -10.58
N ASN A 198 7.41 -20.40 -11.48
CA ASN A 198 7.03 -21.82 -11.38
C ASN A 198 5.62 -22.23 -11.86
N GLN A 199 4.94 -21.42 -12.69
CA GLN A 199 3.89 -21.95 -13.59
C GLN A 199 4.50 -22.80 -14.73
#